data_AF-A0A970W0Z6-F1
#
_entry.id   AF-A0A970W0Z6-F1
#
_cell.length_a   1.000
_cell.length_b   1.000
_cell.length_c   1.000
_cell.angle_alpha   90.00
_cell.angle_beta   90.00
_cell.angle_gamma   90.00
#
_symmetry.space_group_name_H-M   'P 1'
#
loop_
_entity.id
_entity.type
_entity.pdbx_description
1 polymer ?
#
loop_
_entity_poly.entity_id
_entity_poly.type
_entity_poly.pdbx_seq_one_letter_code
_entity_poly.pdbx_strand_id
1 'polypeptide(L)' 'MIMPIRMEVDPQQIETFCHKWGIKEMSMFGSVLRDDFGPDSDVDILVELEPDHSLNHSATRALYGTRRTP' A
#
# COMPACT_ATOMS: atom_id res chain seq x y z
N MET A 1 -12.35 -10.76 12.39
CA MET A 1 -11.40 -10.26 13.41
C MET A 1 -10.47 -9.30 12.67
N ILE A 2 -10.54 -8.01 12.96
CA ILE A 2 -9.64 -7.00 12.38
C ILE A 2 -8.32 -7.12 13.15
N MET A 3 -7.24 -7.44 12.45
CA MET A 3 -5.90 -7.49 13.04
C MET A 3 -5.34 -6.06 13.11
N PRO A 4 -4.79 -5.62 14.25
CA PRO A 4 -4.11 -4.34 14.33
C PRO A 4 -2.84 -4.39 13.46
N ILE A 5 -2.71 -3.44 12.54
CA ILE A 5 -1.48 -3.25 11.76
C ILE A 5 -0.41 -2.67 12.69
N ARG A 6 0.84 -3.10 12.54
CA ARG A 6 1.95 -2.67 13.43
C ARG A 6 2.69 -1.44 12.93
N MET A 7 1.99 -0.55 12.23
CA MET A 7 2.54 0.68 11.69
C MET A 7 1.53 1.82 11.84
N GLU A 8 2.02 3.03 12.11
CA GLU A 8 1.20 4.23 12.04
C GLU A 8 1.00 4.63 10.58
N VAL A 9 -0.26 4.85 10.21
CA VAL A 9 -0.66 5.34 8.88
C VAL A 9 -1.56 6.54 9.06
N ASP A 10 -1.35 7.57 8.24
CA ASP A 10 -2.25 8.72 8.13
C ASP A 10 -3.40 8.35 7.18
N PRO A 11 -4.64 8.17 7.68
CA PRO A 11 -5.76 7.76 6.84
C PRO A 11 -6.03 8.73 5.69
N GLN A 12 -5.77 10.03 5.87
CA GLN A 12 -6.03 11.04 4.84
C GLN A 12 -5.02 10.95 3.69
N GLN A 13 -3.76 10.62 4.00
CA GLN A 13 -2.74 10.37 2.98
C GLN A 13 -3.07 9.10 2.19
N ILE A 14 -3.55 8.06 2.87
CA ILE A 14 -3.98 6.81 2.24
C ILE A 14 -5.17 7.05 1.31
N GLU A 15 -6.19 7.77 1.77
CA GLU A 15 -7.35 8.13 0.96
C GLU A 15 -6.95 8.94 -0.28
N THR A 16 -6.10 9.96 -0.11
CA THR A 16 -5.58 10.78 -1.23
C THR A 16 -4.81 9.92 -2.23
N PHE A 17 -4.00 8.98 -1.74
CA PHE A 17 -3.26 8.03 -2.58
C PHE A 17 -4.22 7.13 -3.36
N CYS A 18 -5.23 6.56 -2.69
CA CYS A 18 -6.21 5.70 -3.34
C CYS A 18 -6.96 6.43 -4.46
N HIS A 19 -7.45 7.65 -4.20
CA HIS A 19 -8.13 8.46 -5.21
C HIS A 19 -7.25 8.80 -6.40
N LYS A 20 -5.97 9.14 -6.17
CA LYS A 20 -5.04 9.49 -7.24
C LYS A 20 -4.83 8.36 -8.25
N TRP A 21 -4.89 7.11 -7.79
CA TRP A 21 -4.59 5.92 -8.58
C TRP A 21 -5.82 5.09 -8.93
N GLY A 22 -7.02 5.54 -8.59
CA GLY A 22 -8.26 4.80 -8.79
C GLY A 22 -8.28 3.47 -8.04
N ILE A 23 -7.73 3.44 -6.83
CA ILE A 23 -7.79 2.28 -5.93
C ILE A 23 -9.12 2.35 -5.19
N LYS A 24 -9.93 1.32 -5.37
CA LYS A 24 -11.22 1.12 -4.71
C LYS A 24 -11.06 0.54 -3.31
N GLU A 25 -10.15 -0.42 -3.16
CA GLU A 25 -9.85 -1.06 -1.87
C GLU A 25 -8.34 -1.30 -1.74
N MET A 26 -7.82 -1.10 -0.53
CA MET A 26 -6.43 -1.41 -0.20
C MET A 26 -6.37 -2.25 1.08
N SER A 27 -5.64 -3.35 1.02
CA SER A 27 -5.45 -4.27 2.14
C SER A 27 -3.97 -4.53 2.39
N MET A 28 -3.58 -4.59 3.66
CA MET A 28 -2.22 -4.94 4.09
C MET A 28 -2.15 -6.42 4.45
N PHE A 29 -1.06 -7.08 4.08
CA PHE A 29 -0.84 -8.48 4.40
C PHE A 29 0.64 -8.77 4.65
N GLY A 30 0.96 -10.02 4.96
CA GLY A 30 2.34 -10.44 5.15
C GLY A 30 2.96 -9.97 6.47
N SER A 31 4.20 -9.49 6.40
CA SER A 31 5.05 -9.24 7.57
C SER A 31 4.47 -8.20 8.53
N VAL A 32 3.74 -7.19 8.01
CA VAL A 32 3.14 -6.07 8.77
C VAL A 32 2.13 -6.49 9.84
N LEU A 33 1.60 -7.72 9.73
CA LEU A 33 0.68 -8.30 10.70
C LEU A 33 1.37 -9.14 11.78
N ARG A 34 2.66 -9.46 11.59
CA ARG A 34 3.44 -10.33 12.49
C ARG A 34 4.12 -9.53 13.59
N ASP A 35 4.43 -10.23 14.68
CA ASP A 35 5.02 -9.62 15.87
C ASP A 35 6.47 -9.15 15.69
N ASP A 36 7.16 -9.70 14.68
CA ASP A 36 8.53 -9.39 14.30
C ASP A 36 8.64 -8.32 13.21
N PHE A 37 7.55 -7.63 12.87
CA PHE A 37 7.59 -6.49 11.96
C PHE A 37 8.50 -5.39 12.49
N GLY A 38 9.44 -4.94 11.64
CA GLY A 38 10.42 -3.92 11.99
C GLY A 38 10.82 -3.04 10.82
N PRO A 39 11.73 -2.07 11.02
CA PRO A 39 12.12 -1.09 10.00
C PRO A 39 12.70 -1.69 8.71
N ASP A 40 13.28 -2.89 8.79
CA ASP A 40 13.85 -3.61 7.64
C ASP A 40 12.83 -4.51 6.92
N SER A 41 11.60 -4.59 7.43
CA SER A 41 10.54 -5.39 6.82
C SER A 41 9.91 -4.65 5.64
N ASP A 42 9.70 -5.36 4.54
CA ASP A 42 8.87 -4.87 3.45
C ASP A 42 7.40 -4.81 3.87
N VAL A 43 6.65 -3.88 3.28
CA VAL A 43 5.19 -3.75 3.48
C VAL A 43 4.48 -4.26 2.24
N ASP A 44 3.76 -5.37 2.40
CA ASP A 44 2.98 -5.97 1.32
C ASP A 44 1.55 -5.42 1.31
N ILE A 45 1.12 -4.92 0.15
CA ILE A 45 -0.23 -4.37 -0.07
C ILE A 45 -0.92 -5.05 -1.26
N LEU A 46 -2.21 -5.31 -1.10
CA LEU A 46 -3.13 -5.66 -2.18
C LEU A 46 -4.00 -4.44 -2.48
N VAL A 47 -4.23 -4.21 -3.78
CA VAL A 47 -5.11 -3.14 -4.25
C VAL A 47 -6.17 -3.72 -5.18
N GLU A 48 -7.43 -3.36 -4.95
CA GLU A 48 -8.50 -3.47 -5.92
C GLU A 48 -8.64 -2.12 -6.61
N LEU A 49 -8.64 -2.11 -7.94
CA LEU A 49 -8.81 -0.89 -8.73
C LEU A 49 -10.29 -0.68 -9.07
N GLU A 50 -10.66 0.57 -9.31
CA GLU A 50 -11.92 0.88 -9.96
C GLU A 50 -12.00 0.19 -11.34
N PRO A 51 -13.19 -0.21 -11.81
CA PRO A 51 -13.35 -0.98 -13.04
C PRO A 51 -12.79 -0.30 -14.31
N ASP A 52 -12.67 1.03 -14.28
CA ASP A 52 -12.15 1.86 -15.37
C ASP A 52 -10.64 2.17 -15.23
N HIS A 53 -10.02 1.73 -14.14
CA HIS A 53 -8.60 1.89 -13.88
C HIS A 53 -7.83 0.60 -14.17
N SER A 54 -6.72 0.75 -14.89
CA SER A 54 -5.76 -0.33 -15.07
C SER A 54 -4.35 0.18 -14.82
N LEU A 55 -3.59 -0.58 -14.05
CA LEU A 55 -2.17 -0.32 -13.86
C LEU A 55 -1.41 -0.95 -15.02
N ASN A 56 -0.73 -0.13 -15.80
CA ASN A 56 0.31 -0.62 -16.71
C ASN A 56 1.65 -0.75 -15.95
N HIS A 57 2.65 -1.37 -16.57
CA HIS A 57 3.98 -1.57 -15.97
C HIS A 57 4.65 -0.26 -15.52
N SER A 58 4.33 0.87 -16.15
CA SER A 58 4.85 2.18 -15.75
C SER A 58 4.15 2.69 -14.48
N ALA A 59 2.87 2.39 -14.31
CA ALA A 59 2.07 2.76 -13.14
C ALA A 59 2.41 1.90 -11.91
N THR A 60 2.68 0.60 -12.06
CA THR A 60 3.11 -0.25 -10.93
C THR A 60 4.41 0.25 -10.29
N ARG A 61 5.35 0.76 -11.09
CA ARG A 61 6.61 1.33 -10.58
C ARG A 61 6.40 2.60 -9.72
N ALA A 62 5.30 3.33 -9.92
CA ALA A 62 4.95 4.47 -9.08
C ALA A 62 4.36 4.03 -7.72
N LEU A 63 3.70 2.88 -7.67
CA LEU A 63 3.10 2.32 -6.44
C LEU A 63 4.13 1.62 -5.54
N TYR A 64 5.16 0.97 -6.12
CA TYR A 64 6.23 0.32 -5.34
C TYR A 64 7.13 1.29 -4.56
N GLY A 65 6.90 2.60 -4.67
CA GLY A 65 7.78 3.62 -4.13
C GLY A 65 9.13 3.54 -4.85
N THR A 66 9.40 4.47 -5.76
CA THR A 66 10.79 4.67 -6.17
C THR A 66 11.56 5.05 -4.90
N ARG A 67 12.32 4.13 -4.31
CA ARG A 67 13.41 4.46 -3.38
C ARG A 67 14.36 5.37 -4.17
N ARG A 68 14.09 6.68 -4.17
CA ARG A 68 15.12 7.70 -4.35
C ARG A 68 15.82 7.81 -3.01
N THR A 69 16.69 6.84 -2.72
CA THR A 69 17.87 7.18 -1.95
C THR A 69 18.76 8.04 -2.86
N PRO A 70 19.30 9.16 -2.38
CA PRO A 70 20.29 9.93 -3.13
C PRO A 70 21.51 9.09 -3.52
#